data_AF-A0A3D5XAV7-F1
#
_entry.id   AF-A0A3D5XAV7-F1
#
_cell.length_a   1.000
_cell.length_b   1.000
_cell.length_c   1.000
_cell.angle_alpha   90.00
_cell.angle_beta   90.00
_cell.angle_gamma   90.00
#
_symmetry.space_group_name_H-M   'P 1'
#
loop_
_entity.id
_entity.type
_entity.pdbx_description
1 polymer ?
#
loop_
_entity_poly.entity_id
_entity_poly.type
_entity_poly.pdbx_seq_one_letter_code
_entity_poly.pdbx_strand_id
1 'polypeptide(L)'
;QLLTSSVVMVKPSRSGADIETVTAADLCKKYGIENPMQFKDILALWGDSSDNIPGVPGIGEKTAAKLIAKYGSIEEIYKHIDELSKGQREKLLENREQLDLARILVEIKTDVPVDIDFDKLARAQPNAEELKKLFEELEFRSLSRDIFGDAKTQSKPKPIQTSLFGDDVFAKPITEHSLNTIDDVKHDYRLVDSDKEIDELVRMLSATDEFCFDTETTGLEHHTSKLVGISFSIEPHTAWFVPIPADDHKANEIVNRFKPVFEDENIAKVGQNIKFDLLMLKYYGIELRGKL
;
A
#
# COMPACT_ATOMS: atom_id res chain seq x y z
N GLN A 1 1.41 31.12 6.67
CA GLN A 1 0.80 32.16 7.51
C GLN A 1 1.20 32.10 8.99
N LEU A 2 1.30 30.94 9.65
CA LEU A 2 1.63 30.87 11.09
C LEU A 2 3.13 30.72 11.44
N LEU A 3 4.01 30.58 10.44
CA LEU A 3 5.44 30.39 10.68
C LEU A 3 6.08 31.65 11.27
N THR A 4 6.87 31.49 12.33
CA THR A 4 7.62 32.57 13.01
C THR A 4 9.03 32.08 13.36
N SER A 5 9.82 32.87 14.09
CA SER A 5 11.10 32.42 14.64
C SER A 5 10.97 31.28 15.67
N SER A 6 9.80 31.17 16.32
CA SER A 6 9.51 30.14 17.33
C SER A 6 8.54 29.06 16.84
N VAL A 7 7.97 29.21 15.64
CA VAL A 7 6.98 28.29 15.07
C VAL A 7 7.47 27.78 13.72
N VAL A 8 7.71 26.46 13.65
CA VAL A 8 8.12 25.75 12.44
C VAL A 8 7.06 24.74 12.01
N MET A 9 6.99 24.43 10.72
CA MET A 9 6.10 23.40 10.20
C MET A 9 6.88 22.10 10.02
N VAL A 10 6.35 21.02 10.60
CA VAL A 10 6.95 19.70 10.54
C VAL A 10 6.12 18.84 9.60
N LYS A 11 6.67 18.48 8.44
CA LYS A 11 5.99 17.66 7.45
C LYS A 11 6.36 16.19 7.63
N PRO A 12 5.37 15.29 7.78
CA PRO A 12 5.63 13.87 7.74
C PRO A 12 6.15 13.51 6.35
N SER A 13 7.27 12.79 6.31
CA SER A 13 7.84 12.32 5.06
C SER A 13 7.00 11.17 4.49
N ARG A 14 7.11 10.93 3.18
CA ARG A 14 6.58 9.70 2.58
C ARG A 14 7.54 8.54 2.86
N SER A 15 6.99 7.40 3.26
CA SER A 15 7.69 6.11 3.30
C SER A 15 8.93 6.03 4.21
N GLY A 16 8.89 6.68 5.38
CA GLY A 16 9.92 6.50 6.43
C GLY A 16 11.22 7.29 6.21
N ALA A 17 11.23 8.27 5.31
CA ALA A 17 12.33 9.23 5.20
C ALA A 17 12.37 10.20 6.41
N ASP A 18 13.45 10.98 6.54
CA ASP A 18 13.57 11.95 7.62
C ASP A 18 12.47 13.02 7.54
N ILE A 19 12.03 13.47 8.71
CA ILE A 19 11.02 14.52 8.88
C ILE A 19 11.53 15.82 8.26
N GLU A 20 10.75 16.42 7.36
CA GLU A 20 11.10 17.72 6.77
C GLU A 20 10.61 18.86 7.68
N THR A 21 11.53 19.70 8.13
CA THR A 21 11.20 20.92 8.89
C THR A 21 11.26 22.13 7.96
N VAL A 22 10.18 22.88 7.89
CA VAL A 22 10.05 24.09 7.07
C VAL A 22 9.98 25.31 7.98
N THR A 23 10.96 26.20 7.84
CA THR A 23 11.02 27.46 8.59
C THR A 23 10.31 28.60 7.85
N ALA A 24 10.09 29.72 8.55
CA ALA A 24 9.61 30.96 7.93
C ALA A 24 10.51 31.40 6.75
N ALA A 25 11.83 31.32 6.91
CA ALA A 25 12.80 31.69 5.88
C ALA A 25 12.70 30.79 4.64
N ASP A 26 12.51 29.48 4.83
CA ASP A 26 12.36 28.52 3.73
C ASP A 26 11.10 28.82 2.90
N LEU A 27 9.98 29.12 3.58
CA LEU A 27 8.73 29.50 2.92
C LEU A 27 8.89 30.81 2.13
N CYS A 28 9.47 31.83 2.77
CA CYS A 28 9.73 33.12 2.15
C CYS A 28 10.60 32.99 0.91
N LYS A 29 11.71 32.24 1.00
CA LYS A 29 12.60 31.96 -0.13
C LYS A 29 11.90 31.19 -1.26
N LYS A 30 11.09 30.19 -0.92
CA LYS A 30 10.36 29.37 -1.91
C LYS A 30 9.39 30.21 -2.73
N TYR A 31 8.66 31.11 -2.08
CA TYR A 31 7.60 31.90 -2.72
C TYR A 31 8.02 33.32 -3.11
N GLY A 32 9.25 33.74 -2.79
CA GLY A 32 9.77 35.08 -3.07
C GLY A 32 9.06 36.18 -2.27
N ILE A 33 8.57 35.86 -1.08
CA ILE A 33 7.85 36.79 -0.19
C ILE A 33 8.71 37.16 1.01
N GLU A 34 8.40 38.29 1.64
CA GLU A 34 9.15 38.79 2.80
C GLU A 34 8.60 38.21 4.11
N ASN A 35 7.28 38.01 4.19
CA ASN A 35 6.59 37.57 5.40
C ASN A 35 5.70 36.34 5.12
N PRO A 36 5.76 35.27 5.95
CA PRO A 36 4.87 34.11 5.83
C PRO A 36 3.36 34.42 5.84
N MET A 37 2.96 35.58 6.36
CA MET A 37 1.57 36.06 6.34
C MET A 37 1.09 36.32 4.91
N GLN A 38 1.96 36.79 4.01
CA GLN A 38 1.63 37.04 2.60
C GLN A 38 1.26 35.76 1.84
N PHE A 39 1.61 34.58 2.38
CA PHE A 39 1.24 33.32 1.77
C PHE A 39 -0.28 33.12 1.67
N LYS A 40 -1.07 33.69 2.59
CA LYS A 40 -2.53 33.61 2.53
C LYS A 40 -3.09 34.29 1.28
N ASP A 41 -2.48 35.40 0.89
CA ASP A 41 -2.85 36.14 -0.32
C ASP A 41 -2.43 35.39 -1.59
N ILE A 42 -1.27 34.72 -1.58
CA ILE A 42 -0.85 33.84 -2.69
C ILE A 42 -1.87 32.71 -2.88
N LEU A 43 -2.23 32.04 -1.79
CA LEU A 43 -3.14 30.89 -1.83
C LEU A 43 -4.57 31.33 -2.18
N ALA A 44 -5.03 32.51 -1.75
CA ALA A 44 -6.31 33.07 -2.18
C ALA A 44 -6.37 33.38 -3.68
N LEU A 45 -5.26 33.86 -4.27
CA LEU A 45 -5.17 34.13 -5.71
C LEU A 45 -5.10 32.85 -6.55
N TRP A 46 -4.32 31.86 -6.11
CA TRP A 46 -4.13 30.61 -6.85
C TRP A 46 -5.26 29.60 -6.61
N GLY A 47 -5.81 29.56 -5.40
CA GLY A 47 -6.78 28.56 -4.96
C GLY A 47 -6.14 27.36 -4.26
N ASP A 48 -6.98 26.57 -3.60
CA ASP A 48 -6.65 25.29 -2.99
C ASP A 48 -7.69 24.24 -3.42
N SER A 49 -7.27 23.32 -4.29
CA SER A 49 -8.16 22.26 -4.79
C SER A 49 -8.59 21.27 -3.71
N SER A 50 -7.79 21.09 -2.65
CA SER A 50 -8.08 20.12 -1.58
C SER A 50 -9.23 20.62 -0.70
N ASP A 51 -9.23 21.93 -0.44
CA ASP A 51 -10.26 22.61 0.36
C ASP A 51 -11.39 23.22 -0.51
N ASN A 52 -11.43 22.86 -1.79
CA ASN A 52 -12.42 23.34 -2.76
C ASN A 52 -12.49 24.88 -2.86
N ILE A 53 -11.33 25.54 -2.78
CA ILE A 53 -11.18 26.99 -2.93
C ILE A 53 -10.68 27.26 -4.36
N PRO A 54 -11.53 27.76 -5.27
CA PRO A 54 -11.20 27.85 -6.70
C PRO A 54 -10.13 28.89 -7.08
N GLY A 55 -9.86 29.90 -6.24
CA GLY A 55 -8.92 30.99 -6.55
C GLY A 55 -9.38 31.86 -7.71
N VAL A 56 -8.46 32.57 -8.39
CA VAL A 56 -8.78 33.36 -9.60
C VAL A 56 -8.44 32.56 -10.85
N PRO A 57 -9.42 32.26 -11.74
CA PRO A 57 -9.19 31.48 -12.94
C PRO A 57 -8.03 32.00 -13.81
N GLY A 58 -7.04 31.14 -14.04
CA GLY A 58 -5.87 31.45 -14.85
C GLY A 58 -4.78 32.26 -14.14
N ILE A 59 -4.85 32.41 -12.82
CA ILE A 59 -3.72 32.79 -11.96
C ILE A 59 -3.25 31.54 -11.21
N GLY A 60 -2.14 30.95 -11.65
CA GLY A 60 -1.52 29.79 -10.97
C GLY A 60 -0.50 30.18 -9.90
N GLU A 61 0.03 29.20 -9.16
CA GLU A 61 1.03 29.35 -8.08
C GLU A 61 2.13 30.37 -8.41
N LYS A 62 2.79 30.20 -9.57
CA LYS A 62 3.90 31.05 -9.98
C LYS A 62 3.48 32.50 -10.26
N THR A 63 2.29 32.71 -10.80
CA THR A 63 1.78 34.05 -11.11
C THR A 63 1.32 34.74 -9.85
N ALA A 64 0.61 34.03 -8.96
CA ALA A 64 0.20 34.53 -7.66
C ALA A 64 1.41 34.95 -6.81
N ALA A 65 2.42 34.06 -6.72
CA ALA A 65 3.66 34.35 -5.99
C ALA A 65 4.39 35.59 -6.54
N LYS A 66 4.49 35.75 -7.87
CA LYS A 66 5.10 36.94 -8.49
C LYS A 66 4.33 38.23 -8.20
N LEU A 67 3.00 38.18 -8.24
CA LEU A 67 2.16 39.35 -7.97
C LEU A 67 2.30 39.80 -6.52
N ILE A 68 2.27 38.87 -5.58
CA ILE A 68 2.42 39.16 -4.15
C ILE A 68 3.86 39.56 -3.79
N ALA A 69 4.87 38.96 -4.42
CA ALA A 69 6.26 39.39 -4.27
C ALA A 69 6.49 40.83 -4.76
N LYS A 70 5.78 41.26 -5.83
CA LYS A 70 5.91 42.60 -6.40
C LYS A 70 5.11 43.65 -5.62
N TYR A 71 3.85 43.35 -5.29
CA TYR A 71 2.91 44.34 -4.74
C TYR A 71 2.69 44.18 -3.23
N GLY A 72 3.12 43.08 -2.63
CA GLY A 72 3.04 42.85 -1.19
C GLY A 72 1.72 42.21 -0.72
N SER A 73 0.57 42.71 -1.15
CA SER A 73 -0.75 42.21 -0.76
C SER A 73 -1.79 42.28 -1.88
N ILE A 74 -2.92 41.59 -1.72
CA ILE A 74 -4.05 41.69 -2.67
C ILE A 74 -4.57 43.13 -2.78
N GLU A 75 -4.63 43.87 -1.66
CA GLU A 75 -5.11 45.25 -1.65
C GLU A 75 -4.20 46.18 -2.47
N GLU A 76 -2.88 46.00 -2.35
CA GLU A 76 -1.90 46.77 -3.13
C GLU A 76 -1.94 46.41 -4.63
N ILE A 77 -2.26 45.15 -4.97
CA ILE A 77 -2.49 44.74 -6.38
C ILE A 77 -3.66 45.55 -6.97
N TYR A 78 -4.77 45.70 -6.24
CA TYR A 78 -5.92 46.46 -6.74
C TYR A 78 -5.66 47.98 -6.82
N LYS A 79 -4.80 48.54 -5.96
CA LYS A 79 -4.37 49.94 -6.09
C LYS A 79 -3.53 50.19 -7.34
N HIS A 80 -2.77 49.18 -7.78
CA HIS A 80 -1.91 49.23 -8.97
C HIS A 80 -2.47 48.42 -10.14
N ILE A 81 -3.80 48.22 -10.19
CA ILE A 81 -4.45 47.36 -11.17
C ILE A 81 -4.20 47.80 -12.62
N ASP A 82 -3.96 49.10 -12.83
CA ASP A 82 -3.68 49.69 -14.14
C ASP A 82 -2.29 49.35 -14.69
N GLU A 83 -1.35 48.90 -13.85
CA GLU A 83 -0.02 48.45 -14.28
C GLU A 83 0.00 47.00 -14.78
N LEU A 84 -1.07 46.25 -14.52
CA LEU A 84 -1.18 44.85 -14.89
C LEU A 84 -1.53 44.70 -16.37
N SER A 85 -1.15 43.54 -16.95
CA SER A 85 -1.56 43.22 -18.31
C SER A 85 -3.09 43.17 -18.43
N LYS A 86 -3.62 43.58 -19.59
CA LYS A 86 -5.07 43.66 -19.85
C LYS A 86 -5.83 42.39 -19.39
N GLY A 87 -5.31 41.21 -19.76
CA GLY A 87 -5.94 39.94 -19.39
C GLY A 87 -5.85 39.59 -17.90
N GLN A 88 -4.81 40.01 -17.18
CA GLN A 88 -4.74 39.80 -15.72
C GLN A 88 -5.69 40.74 -14.98
N ARG A 89 -5.76 42.00 -15.44
CA ARG A 89 -6.68 43.01 -14.92
C ARG A 89 -8.13 42.56 -15.05
N GLU A 90 -8.55 42.14 -16.24
CA GLU A 90 -9.92 41.66 -16.49
C GLU A 90 -10.29 40.50 -15.56
N LYS A 91 -9.42 39.49 -15.44
CA LYS A 91 -9.64 38.35 -14.54
C LYS A 91 -9.79 38.73 -13.07
N LEU A 92 -8.93 39.63 -12.57
CA LEU A 92 -8.99 40.09 -11.18
C LEU A 92 -10.24 40.93 -10.91
N LEU A 93 -10.72 41.70 -11.89
CA LEU A 93 -11.95 42.49 -11.75
C LEU A 93 -13.19 41.60 -11.80
N GLU A 94 -13.26 40.66 -12.73
CA GLU A 94 -14.39 39.73 -12.90
C GLU A 94 -14.56 38.78 -11.69
N ASN A 95 -13.46 38.40 -11.04
CA ASN A 95 -13.46 37.42 -9.94
C ASN A 95 -13.26 38.09 -8.56
N ARG A 96 -13.55 39.38 -8.43
CA ARG A 96 -13.30 40.14 -7.20
C ARG A 96 -14.03 39.55 -5.99
N GLU A 97 -15.33 39.30 -6.11
CA GLU A 97 -16.15 38.76 -5.01
C GLU A 97 -15.67 37.37 -4.56
N GLN A 98 -15.32 36.53 -5.52
CA GLN A 98 -14.77 35.20 -5.27
C GLN A 98 -13.41 35.27 -4.56
N LEU A 99 -12.56 36.23 -4.95
CA LEU A 99 -11.28 36.44 -4.29
C LEU A 99 -11.45 36.97 -2.86
N ASP A 100 -12.39 37.89 -2.63
CA ASP A 100 -12.69 38.39 -1.28
C ASP A 100 -13.20 37.26 -0.36
N LEU A 101 -14.03 36.35 -0.88
CA LEU A 101 -14.41 35.13 -0.14
C LEU A 101 -13.21 34.19 0.08
N ALA A 102 -12.39 33.95 -0.94
CA ALA A 102 -11.23 33.07 -0.83
C ALA A 102 -10.23 33.57 0.23
N ARG A 103 -10.05 34.89 0.37
CA ARG A 103 -9.23 35.48 1.44
C ARG A 103 -9.73 35.10 2.83
N ILE A 104 -11.05 35.14 3.04
CA ILE A 104 -11.67 34.75 4.32
C ILE A 104 -11.47 33.26 4.57
N LEU A 105 -11.66 32.42 3.55
CA LEU A 105 -11.59 30.96 3.67
C LEU A 105 -10.16 30.45 3.95
N VAL A 106 -9.16 31.10 3.35
CA VAL A 106 -7.74 30.72 3.50
C VAL A 106 -7.15 31.21 4.83
N GLU A 107 -7.71 32.26 5.42
CA GLU A 107 -7.18 32.84 6.66
C GLU A 107 -7.43 31.92 7.86
N ILE A 108 -6.34 31.51 8.53
CA ILE A 108 -6.46 30.71 9.75
C ILE A 108 -6.91 31.62 10.89
N LYS A 109 -8.07 31.28 11.46
CA LYS A 109 -8.56 31.91 12.69
C LYS A 109 -7.66 31.51 13.87
N THR A 110 -7.06 32.51 14.50
CA THR A 110 -6.15 32.36 15.65
C THR A 110 -6.79 32.77 16.97
N ASP A 111 -8.05 33.23 16.93
CA ASP A 111 -8.85 33.74 18.04
C ASP A 111 -9.92 32.74 18.50
N VAL A 112 -9.75 31.46 18.19
CA VAL A 112 -10.68 30.41 18.62
C VAL A 112 -10.59 30.25 20.15
N PRO A 113 -11.71 30.35 20.89
CA PRO A 113 -11.70 30.23 22.34
C PRO A 113 -11.54 28.77 22.74
N VAL A 114 -10.29 28.32 22.89
CA VAL A 114 -9.97 26.98 23.38
C VAL A 114 -9.43 27.06 24.80
N ASP A 115 -10.08 26.36 25.72
CA ASP A 115 -9.61 26.20 27.09
C ASP A 115 -8.63 25.01 27.14
N ILE A 116 -7.33 25.31 27.02
CA ILE A 116 -6.26 24.31 26.99
C ILE A 116 -5.35 24.51 28.20
N ASP A 117 -5.20 23.45 28.97
CA ASP A 117 -4.22 23.31 30.03
C ASP A 117 -2.95 22.64 29.45
N PHE A 118 -1.90 23.43 29.22
CA PHE A 118 -0.65 22.93 28.62
C PHE A 118 0.05 21.88 29.47
N ASP A 119 -0.13 21.89 30.81
CA ASP A 119 0.49 20.91 31.69
C ASP A 119 -0.10 19.50 31.45
N LYS A 120 -1.37 19.42 31.05
CA LYS A 120 -2.03 18.16 30.68
C LYS A 120 -1.64 17.63 29.30
N LEU A 121 -1.01 18.44 28.46
CA LEU A 121 -0.52 18.03 27.14
C LEU A 121 0.88 17.41 27.20
N ALA A 122 1.50 17.34 28.38
CA ALA A 122 2.77 16.66 28.57
C ALA A 122 2.65 15.19 28.15
N ARG A 123 3.58 14.73 27.30
CA ARG A 123 3.59 13.35 26.80
C ARG A 123 3.75 12.36 27.97
N ALA A 124 2.69 11.62 28.26
CA ALA A 124 2.70 10.53 29.23
C ALA A 124 3.11 9.19 28.57
N GLN A 125 3.50 8.22 29.40
CA GLN A 125 3.67 6.85 28.94
C GLN A 125 2.30 6.22 28.65
N PRO A 126 2.14 5.48 27.53
CA PRO A 126 0.88 4.83 27.22
C PRO A 126 0.57 3.72 28.24
N ASN A 127 -0.71 3.45 28.45
CA ASN A 127 -1.14 2.28 29.22
C ASN A 127 -0.87 1.00 28.41
N ALA A 128 0.17 0.27 28.79
CA ALA A 128 0.65 -0.90 28.05
C ALA A 128 -0.40 -2.03 27.97
N GLU A 129 -1.22 -2.22 29.00
CA GLU A 129 -2.21 -3.29 29.05
C GLU A 129 -3.39 -3.00 28.11
N GLU A 130 -3.93 -1.78 28.16
CA GLU A 130 -5.02 -1.35 27.27
C GLU A 130 -4.57 -1.29 25.81
N LEU A 131 -3.34 -0.81 25.56
CA LEU A 131 -2.81 -0.69 24.20
C LEU A 131 -2.49 -2.05 23.57
N LYS A 132 -2.01 -3.04 24.34
CA LYS A 132 -1.83 -4.42 23.84
C LYS A 132 -3.15 -5.06 23.43
N LYS A 133 -4.19 -4.92 24.26
CA LYS A 133 -5.54 -5.42 23.94
C LYS A 133 -6.06 -4.82 22.64
N LEU A 134 -5.89 -3.52 22.43
CA LEU A 134 -6.29 -2.84 21.20
C LEU A 134 -5.50 -3.35 19.98
N PHE A 135 -4.19 -3.57 20.12
CA PHE A 135 -3.37 -4.11 19.05
C PHE A 135 -3.69 -5.57 18.71
N GLU A 136 -4.12 -6.37 19.68
CA GLU A 136 -4.62 -7.72 19.43
C GLU A 136 -5.94 -7.70 18.65
N GLU A 137 -6.89 -6.85 19.06
CA GLU A 137 -8.19 -6.68 18.41
C GLU A 137 -8.06 -6.19 16.95
N LEU A 138 -7.12 -5.26 16.70
CA LEU A 138 -6.84 -4.71 15.37
C LEU A 138 -5.78 -5.50 14.59
N GLU A 139 -5.29 -6.63 15.13
CA GLU A 139 -4.24 -7.47 14.55
C GLU A 139 -2.91 -6.74 14.22
N PHE A 140 -2.61 -5.65 14.92
CA PHE A 140 -1.38 -4.85 14.77
C PHE A 140 -0.16 -5.50 15.44
N ARG A 141 0.12 -6.75 15.07
CA ARG A 141 1.19 -7.58 15.67
C ARG A 141 2.60 -6.99 15.49
N SER A 142 2.88 -6.34 14.37
CA SER A 142 4.18 -5.69 14.12
C SER A 142 4.37 -4.46 15.02
N LEU A 143 3.38 -3.57 15.07
CA LEU A 143 3.44 -2.36 15.91
C LEU A 143 3.51 -2.71 17.40
N SER A 144 2.79 -3.75 17.83
CA SER A 144 2.89 -4.27 19.20
C SER A 144 4.32 -4.70 19.54
N ARG A 145 4.99 -5.38 18.62
CA ARG A 145 6.39 -5.79 18.77
C ARG A 145 7.35 -4.60 18.76
N ASP A 146 7.12 -3.60 17.91
CA ASP A 146 7.99 -2.43 17.83
C ASP A 146 7.89 -1.52 19.07
N ILE A 147 6.70 -1.45 19.68
CA ILE A 147 6.44 -0.59 20.85
C ILE A 147 6.74 -1.31 22.17
N PHE A 148 6.44 -2.62 22.27
CA PHE A 148 6.55 -3.39 23.52
C PHE A 148 7.60 -4.51 23.49
N GLY A 149 8.18 -4.82 22.33
CA GLY A 149 9.27 -5.78 22.24
C GLY A 149 10.54 -5.18 22.83
N ASP A 150 11.31 -6.00 23.57
CA ASP A 150 12.58 -5.56 24.13
C ASP A 150 13.51 -5.08 23.01
N ALA A 151 13.94 -3.83 23.11
CA ALA A 151 14.85 -3.17 22.18
C ALA A 151 16.25 -3.82 22.22
N LYS A 152 16.41 -5.01 21.66
CA LYS A 152 17.70 -5.44 21.12
C LYS A 152 17.90 -4.68 19.82
N THR A 153 18.63 -3.57 19.92
CA THR A 153 19.31 -2.83 18.84
C THR A 153 19.20 -3.53 17.49
N GLN A 154 18.17 -3.17 16.72
CA GLN A 154 18.10 -3.51 15.31
C GLN A 154 19.17 -2.67 14.60
N SER A 155 20.30 -3.30 14.28
CA SER A 155 21.20 -2.75 13.27
C SER A 155 20.39 -2.57 11.99
N LYS A 156 20.41 -1.35 11.42
CA LYS A 156 19.81 -1.06 10.10
C LYS A 156 20.09 -2.24 9.16
N PRO A 157 19.07 -2.87 8.55
CA PRO A 157 19.32 -3.96 7.61
C PRO A 157 20.13 -3.37 6.45
N LYS A 158 21.39 -3.77 6.33
CA LYS A 158 22.10 -3.64 5.06
C LYS A 158 21.32 -4.45 4.03
N PRO A 159 21.16 -3.97 2.80
CA PRO A 159 20.54 -4.77 1.75
C PRO A 159 21.38 -6.02 1.57
N ILE A 160 20.86 -7.17 2.00
CA ILE A 160 21.46 -8.46 1.72
C ILE A 160 21.12 -8.73 0.26
N GLN A 161 22.08 -8.51 -0.63
CA GLN A 161 22.05 -9.07 -1.97
C GLN A 161 22.21 -10.58 -1.81
N THR A 162 21.10 -11.31 -1.83
CA THR A 162 21.11 -12.78 -1.84
C THR A 162 21.74 -13.26 -3.14
N SER A 163 22.91 -13.91 -3.04
CA SER A 163 23.48 -14.71 -4.12
C SER A 163 22.58 -15.93 -4.34
N LEU A 164 22.20 -16.18 -5.60
CA LEU A 164 21.25 -17.21 -5.99
C LEU A 164 21.86 -18.63 -6.05
N PHE A 165 23.16 -18.81 -5.77
CA PHE A 165 23.82 -20.12 -5.74
C PHE A 165 25.03 -20.10 -4.78
N GLY A 166 25.07 -21.03 -3.82
CA GLY A 166 26.29 -21.40 -3.07
C GLY A 166 26.15 -21.38 -1.55
N ASP A 167 26.42 -22.54 -0.95
CA ASP A 167 26.32 -22.88 0.47
C ASP A 167 26.86 -21.82 1.45
N ASP A 168 25.98 -21.29 2.30
CA ASP A 168 26.37 -20.70 3.57
C ASP A 168 25.34 -21.05 4.65
N VAL A 169 25.86 -21.48 5.79
CA VAL A 169 25.11 -21.94 6.96
C VAL A 169 24.15 -20.84 7.40
N PHE A 170 22.86 -21.04 7.20
CA PHE A 170 21.81 -20.15 7.71
C PHE A 170 22.02 -19.96 9.22
N ALA A 171 22.34 -18.74 9.65
CA ALA A 171 22.18 -18.38 11.05
C ALA A 171 20.69 -18.54 11.38
N LYS A 172 20.36 -19.53 12.22
CA LYS A 172 18.99 -19.77 12.66
C LYS A 172 18.40 -18.46 13.22
N PRO A 173 17.27 -17.96 12.70
CA PRO A 173 16.58 -16.86 13.34
C PRO A 173 16.15 -17.35 14.73
N ILE A 174 16.60 -16.67 15.79
CA ILE A 174 16.00 -16.84 17.11
C ILE A 174 14.69 -16.05 17.06
N THR A 175 13.68 -16.67 16.49
CA THR A 175 12.28 -16.31 16.69
C THR A 175 11.71 -17.31 17.67
N GLU A 176 11.56 -16.91 18.94
CA GLU A 176 10.55 -17.52 19.81
C GLU A 176 9.18 -17.09 19.28
N HIS A 177 8.74 -17.77 18.23
CA HIS A 177 7.35 -17.90 17.90
C HIS A 177 7.02 -19.38 18.01
N SER A 178 6.05 -19.67 18.88
CA SER A 178 5.35 -20.95 19.03
C SER A 178 4.50 -21.23 17.79
N LEU A 179 5.11 -21.20 16.60
CA LEU A 179 4.48 -21.67 15.39
C LEU A 179 4.82 -23.15 15.28
N ASN A 180 3.77 -23.96 15.20
CA ASN A 180 3.94 -25.38 14.94
C ASN A 180 4.60 -25.54 13.56
N THR A 181 5.59 -26.42 13.48
CA THR A 181 6.26 -26.79 12.23
C THR A 181 5.60 -28.01 11.60
N ILE A 182 6.08 -28.43 10.42
CA ILE A 182 5.64 -29.70 9.81
C ILE A 182 5.92 -30.90 10.72
N ASP A 183 6.94 -30.81 11.59
CA ASP A 183 7.27 -31.85 12.56
C ASP A 183 6.30 -31.86 13.76
N ASP A 184 5.66 -30.73 14.06
CA ASP A 184 4.77 -30.57 15.22
C ASP A 184 3.29 -30.77 14.85
N VAL A 185 2.93 -30.57 13.59
CA VAL A 185 1.56 -30.71 13.10
C VAL A 185 1.39 -32.07 12.45
N LYS A 186 0.52 -32.91 13.02
CA LYS A 186 0.16 -34.19 12.39
C LYS A 186 -0.49 -33.95 11.02
N HIS A 187 0.04 -34.61 10.00
CA HIS A 187 -0.42 -34.50 8.61
C HIS A 187 -0.34 -35.85 7.89
N ASP A 188 -1.05 -35.96 6.77
CA ASP A 188 -1.06 -37.11 5.87
C ASP A 188 -0.85 -36.62 4.44
N TYR A 189 0.42 -36.54 4.02
CA TYR A 189 0.82 -36.09 2.70
C TYR A 189 1.32 -37.28 1.89
N ARG A 190 0.71 -37.47 0.71
CA ARG A 190 0.92 -38.65 -0.11
C ARG A 190 1.43 -38.27 -1.49
N LEU A 191 2.48 -38.95 -1.91
CA LEU A 191 2.91 -38.93 -3.30
C LEU A 191 2.00 -39.87 -4.10
N VAL A 192 1.56 -39.42 -5.27
CA VAL A 192 0.68 -40.17 -6.19
C VAL A 192 1.44 -40.35 -7.50
N ASP A 193 2.23 -41.42 -7.62
CA ASP A 193 3.17 -41.61 -8.74
C ASP A 193 2.86 -42.82 -9.64
N SER A 194 1.72 -43.48 -9.41
CA SER A 194 1.22 -44.57 -10.24
C SER A 194 -0.16 -44.30 -10.85
N ASP A 195 -0.43 -44.90 -12.01
CA ASP A 195 -1.72 -44.78 -12.71
C ASP A 195 -2.92 -45.16 -11.83
N LYS A 196 -2.75 -46.15 -10.96
CA LYS A 196 -3.80 -46.62 -10.06
C LYS A 196 -4.13 -45.59 -8.99
N GLU A 197 -3.11 -44.98 -8.39
CA GLU A 197 -3.30 -43.96 -7.36
C GLU A 197 -3.88 -42.67 -7.97
N ILE A 198 -3.49 -42.33 -9.21
CA ILE A 198 -4.12 -41.22 -9.96
C ILE A 198 -5.62 -41.49 -10.16
N ASP A 199 -6.01 -42.70 -10.58
CA ASP A 199 -7.43 -43.04 -10.74
C ASP A 199 -8.21 -43.00 -9.42
N GLU A 200 -7.58 -43.45 -8.33
CA GLU A 200 -8.18 -43.38 -6.99
C GLU A 200 -8.37 -41.93 -6.53
N LEU A 201 -7.38 -41.07 -6.76
CA LEU A 201 -7.46 -39.65 -6.44
C LEU A 201 -8.54 -38.95 -7.27
N VAL A 202 -8.61 -39.19 -8.58
CA VAL A 202 -9.65 -38.61 -9.44
C VAL A 202 -11.04 -39.02 -8.97
N ARG A 203 -11.24 -40.30 -8.59
CA ARG A 203 -12.52 -40.76 -8.03
C ARG A 203 -12.86 -40.08 -6.72
N MET A 204 -11.86 -39.87 -5.85
CA MET A 204 -12.04 -39.19 -4.58
C MET A 204 -12.47 -37.73 -4.79
N LEU A 205 -11.75 -36.99 -5.63
CA LEU A 205 -12.06 -35.60 -6.00
C LEU A 205 -13.42 -35.47 -6.71
N SER A 206 -13.82 -36.46 -7.50
CA SER A 206 -15.15 -36.47 -8.16
C SER A 206 -16.30 -36.65 -7.18
N ALA A 207 -16.03 -37.16 -5.96
CA ALA A 207 -17.04 -37.43 -4.94
C ALA A 207 -17.15 -36.32 -3.88
N THR A 208 -16.34 -35.26 -3.99
CA THR A 208 -16.35 -34.11 -3.07
C THR A 208 -17.08 -32.92 -3.65
N ASP A 209 -17.67 -32.09 -2.78
CA ASP A 209 -18.33 -30.83 -3.19
C ASP A 209 -17.29 -29.74 -3.55
N GLU A 210 -16.12 -29.76 -2.92
CA GLU A 210 -15.03 -28.82 -3.18
C GLU A 210 -13.65 -29.44 -2.91
N PHE A 211 -12.63 -28.92 -3.59
CA PHE A 211 -11.23 -29.25 -3.32
C PHE A 211 -10.31 -28.05 -3.56
N CYS A 212 -9.19 -28.02 -2.83
CA CYS A 212 -8.10 -27.08 -3.04
C CYS A 212 -7.03 -27.70 -3.94
N PHE A 213 -6.43 -26.89 -4.82
CA PHE A 213 -5.28 -27.31 -5.62
C PHE A 213 -4.27 -26.18 -5.83
N ASP A 214 -3.03 -26.58 -6.13
CA ASP A 214 -1.91 -25.69 -6.44
C ASP A 214 -1.00 -26.34 -7.48
N THR A 215 -0.41 -25.54 -8.37
CA THR A 215 0.50 -26.02 -9.41
C THR A 215 1.94 -25.62 -9.15
N GLU A 216 2.84 -26.59 -9.24
CA GLU A 216 4.28 -26.36 -9.18
C GLU A 216 4.85 -26.32 -10.58
N THR A 217 5.65 -25.31 -10.89
CA THR A 217 6.15 -25.05 -12.24
C THR A 217 7.66 -24.83 -12.27
N THR A 218 8.26 -24.98 -13.46
CA THR A 218 9.69 -24.73 -13.67
C THR A 218 10.09 -23.24 -13.56
N GLY A 219 9.13 -22.33 -13.38
CA GLY A 219 9.34 -20.89 -13.38
C GLY A 219 8.05 -20.08 -13.18
N LEU A 220 8.17 -18.76 -13.15
CA LEU A 220 7.08 -17.82 -12.81
C LEU A 220 6.28 -17.32 -14.02
N GLU A 221 6.64 -17.77 -15.23
CA GLU A 221 6.05 -17.29 -16.48
C GLU A 221 5.24 -18.41 -17.15
N HIS A 222 3.91 -18.32 -17.12
CA HIS A 222 3.00 -19.38 -17.57
C HIS A 222 3.12 -19.73 -19.07
N HIS A 223 3.66 -18.83 -19.91
CA HIS A 223 3.82 -19.05 -21.35
C HIS A 223 5.09 -19.84 -21.72
N THR A 224 6.05 -19.94 -20.79
CA THR A 224 7.36 -20.60 -21.01
C THR A 224 7.67 -21.69 -19.99
N SER A 225 6.93 -21.72 -18.87
CA SER A 225 7.13 -22.71 -17.80
C SER A 225 6.36 -23.99 -18.09
N LYS A 226 6.86 -25.10 -17.56
CA LYS A 226 6.19 -26.41 -17.59
C LYS A 226 5.71 -26.78 -16.20
N LEU A 227 4.67 -27.62 -16.12
CA LEU A 227 4.25 -28.24 -14.87
C LEU A 227 5.31 -29.23 -14.38
N VAL A 228 5.60 -29.16 -13.08
CA VAL A 228 6.41 -30.09 -12.30
C VAL A 228 5.50 -30.97 -11.45
N GLY A 229 4.37 -30.44 -10.98
CA GLY A 229 3.43 -31.18 -10.14
C GLY A 229 2.11 -30.46 -9.95
N ILE A 230 1.12 -31.21 -9.50
CA ILE A 230 -0.16 -30.65 -9.02
C ILE A 230 -0.43 -31.21 -7.63
N SER A 231 -0.68 -30.32 -6.68
CA SER A 231 -1.06 -30.65 -5.32
C SER A 231 -2.57 -30.55 -5.17
N PHE A 232 -3.19 -31.46 -4.41
CA PHE A 232 -4.61 -31.46 -4.10
C PHE A 232 -4.85 -31.63 -2.60
N SER A 233 -5.90 -31.03 -2.07
CA SER A 233 -6.37 -31.24 -0.70
C SER A 233 -7.89 -31.07 -0.62
N ILE A 234 -8.57 -31.95 0.13
CA ILE A 234 -10.02 -31.89 0.37
C ILE A 234 -10.36 -31.55 1.83
N GLU A 235 -9.36 -31.63 2.72
CA GLU A 235 -9.52 -31.37 4.14
C GLU A 235 -8.18 -30.92 4.76
N PRO A 236 -8.21 -30.18 5.88
CA PRO A 236 -6.98 -29.72 6.54
C PRO A 236 -6.02 -30.86 6.88
N HIS A 237 -4.73 -30.64 6.64
CA HIS A 237 -3.64 -31.56 6.94
C HIS A 237 -3.61 -32.87 6.14
N THR A 238 -4.45 -33.02 5.12
CA THR A 238 -4.38 -34.12 4.14
C THR A 238 -4.07 -33.56 2.75
N ALA A 239 -3.10 -34.12 2.04
CA ALA A 239 -2.77 -33.67 0.69
C ALA A 239 -2.20 -34.78 -0.20
N TRP A 240 -2.40 -34.63 -1.50
CA TRP A 240 -1.85 -35.50 -2.53
C TRP A 240 -1.02 -34.69 -3.51
N PHE A 241 0.22 -35.11 -3.75
CA PHE A 241 1.08 -34.52 -4.76
C PHE A 241 1.22 -35.46 -5.95
N VAL A 242 0.87 -34.97 -7.13
CA VAL A 242 0.97 -35.69 -8.40
C VAL A 242 2.16 -35.12 -9.18
N PRO A 243 3.28 -35.86 -9.30
CA PRO A 243 4.43 -35.41 -10.08
C PRO A 243 4.11 -35.47 -11.57
N ILE A 244 4.42 -34.38 -12.28
CA ILE A 244 4.25 -34.27 -13.73
C ILE A 244 5.64 -34.38 -14.39
N PRO A 245 5.86 -35.37 -15.28
CA PRO A 245 7.15 -35.55 -15.93
C PRO A 245 7.43 -34.43 -16.94
N ALA A 246 8.70 -34.15 -17.21
CA ALA A 246 9.12 -33.13 -18.18
C ALA A 246 8.79 -33.48 -19.65
N ASP A 247 8.41 -34.73 -19.93
CA ASP A 247 7.97 -35.20 -21.25
C ASP A 247 6.55 -34.70 -21.54
N ASP A 248 6.40 -33.87 -22.57
CA ASP A 248 5.14 -33.16 -22.84
C ASP A 248 3.99 -34.12 -23.16
N HIS A 249 4.24 -35.26 -23.80
CA HIS A 249 3.19 -36.23 -24.11
C HIS A 249 2.66 -36.89 -22.83
N LYS A 250 3.57 -37.39 -21.98
CA LYS A 250 3.19 -38.00 -20.69
C LYS A 250 2.59 -36.99 -19.72
N ALA A 251 3.10 -35.75 -19.71
CA ALA A 251 2.53 -34.67 -18.91
C ALA A 251 1.07 -34.42 -19.31
N ASN A 252 0.81 -34.27 -20.61
CA ASN A 252 -0.56 -34.11 -21.11
C ASN A 252 -1.45 -35.32 -20.77
N GLU A 253 -0.94 -36.54 -20.89
CA GLU A 253 -1.69 -37.75 -20.55
C GLU A 253 -2.12 -37.75 -19.07
N ILE A 254 -1.20 -37.47 -18.15
CA ILE A 254 -1.47 -37.43 -16.71
C ILE A 254 -2.40 -36.27 -16.35
N VAL A 255 -2.10 -35.06 -16.81
CA VAL A 255 -2.90 -33.87 -16.48
C VAL A 255 -4.34 -34.03 -16.96
N ASN A 256 -4.55 -34.55 -18.18
CA ASN A 256 -5.89 -34.77 -18.71
C ASN A 256 -6.71 -35.83 -17.95
N ARG A 257 -6.10 -36.68 -17.11
CA ARG A 257 -6.86 -37.58 -16.20
C ARG A 257 -7.68 -36.79 -15.18
N PHE A 258 -7.24 -35.58 -14.81
CA PHE A 258 -7.94 -34.69 -13.88
C PHE A 258 -8.95 -33.76 -14.58
N LYS A 259 -9.03 -33.79 -15.90
CA LYS A 259 -9.98 -32.97 -16.67
C LYS A 259 -11.43 -33.11 -16.19
N PRO A 260 -11.96 -34.32 -15.91
CA PRO A 260 -13.35 -34.46 -15.45
C PRO A 260 -13.64 -33.69 -14.16
N VAL A 261 -12.70 -33.63 -13.21
CA VAL A 261 -12.92 -32.93 -11.93
C VAL A 261 -12.71 -31.43 -12.05
N PHE A 262 -11.76 -30.98 -12.88
CA PHE A 262 -11.52 -29.56 -13.10
C PHE A 262 -12.63 -28.89 -13.94
N GLU A 263 -13.23 -29.62 -14.88
CA GLU A 263 -14.28 -29.08 -15.75
C GLU A 263 -15.71 -29.32 -15.23
N ASP A 264 -15.88 -30.03 -14.11
CA ASP A 264 -17.21 -30.23 -13.50
C ASP A 264 -17.73 -28.94 -12.87
N GLU A 265 -18.88 -28.43 -13.31
CA GLU A 265 -19.48 -27.20 -12.77
C GLU A 265 -20.02 -27.35 -11.34
N ASN A 266 -20.25 -28.59 -10.88
CA ASN A 266 -20.84 -28.87 -9.57
C ASN A 266 -19.79 -28.95 -8.44
N ILE A 267 -18.51 -29.08 -8.78
CA ILE A 267 -17.42 -29.16 -7.81
C ILE A 267 -16.73 -27.80 -7.72
N ALA A 268 -16.63 -27.21 -6.53
CA ALA A 268 -15.92 -25.94 -6.34
C ALA A 268 -14.40 -26.15 -6.26
N LYS A 269 -13.63 -25.23 -6.85
CA LYS A 269 -12.16 -25.27 -6.85
C LYS A 269 -11.63 -24.09 -6.06
N VAL A 270 -10.81 -24.38 -5.07
CA VAL A 270 -10.20 -23.40 -4.19
C VAL A 270 -8.70 -23.30 -4.48
N GLY A 271 -8.15 -22.09 -4.48
CA GLY A 271 -6.71 -21.89 -4.70
C GLY A 271 -6.26 -20.47 -4.34
N GLN A 272 -4.96 -20.29 -4.11
CA GLN A 272 -4.33 -18.99 -3.86
C GLN A 272 -3.67 -18.51 -5.15
N ASN A 273 -3.91 -17.27 -5.58
CA ASN A 273 -3.39 -16.76 -6.86
C ASN A 273 -3.81 -17.62 -8.09
N ILE A 274 -5.01 -18.20 -8.02
CA ILE A 274 -5.56 -19.20 -8.96
C ILE A 274 -5.51 -18.80 -10.45
N LYS A 275 -5.39 -17.50 -10.75
CA LYS A 275 -5.21 -17.02 -12.12
C LYS A 275 -3.99 -17.64 -12.81
N PHE A 276 -2.90 -17.87 -12.07
CA PHE A 276 -1.70 -18.49 -12.64
C PHE A 276 -1.97 -19.95 -12.98
N ASP A 277 -2.53 -20.71 -12.04
CA ASP A 277 -2.86 -22.13 -12.20
C ASP A 277 -3.87 -22.37 -13.32
N LEU A 278 -4.88 -21.50 -13.44
CA LEU A 278 -5.85 -21.51 -14.54
C LEU A 278 -5.17 -21.41 -15.91
N LEU A 279 -4.19 -20.51 -16.05
CA LEU A 279 -3.47 -20.32 -17.30
C LEU A 279 -2.54 -21.50 -17.58
N MET A 280 -1.90 -22.05 -16.56
CA MET A 280 -1.08 -23.26 -16.68
C MET A 280 -1.92 -24.45 -17.15
N LEU A 281 -3.04 -24.74 -16.47
CA LEU A 281 -3.91 -25.87 -16.84
C LEU A 281 -4.52 -25.71 -18.24
N LYS A 282 -4.82 -24.46 -18.66
CA LYS A 282 -5.30 -24.18 -20.02
C LYS A 282 -4.30 -24.57 -21.09
N TYR A 283 -3.00 -24.45 -20.84
CA TYR A 283 -1.96 -24.91 -21.75
C TYR A 283 -2.01 -26.43 -22.00
N TYR A 284 -2.42 -27.20 -20.98
CA TYR A 284 -2.60 -28.65 -21.04
C TYR A 284 -4.02 -29.07 -21.48
N GLY A 285 -4.85 -28.12 -21.95
CA GLY A 285 -6.16 -28.39 -22.51
C GLY A 285 -7.28 -28.58 -21.47
N ILE A 286 -7.10 -28.07 -20.25
CA ILE A 286 -8.12 -28.06 -19.19
C ILE A 286 -8.68 -26.66 -19.02
N GLU A 287 -10.00 -26.52 -19.08
CA GLU A 287 -10.70 -25.27 -18.80
C GLU A 287 -11.50 -25.41 -17.50
N LEU A 288 -10.97 -24.88 -16.39
CA LEU A 288 -11.66 -24.92 -15.11
C LEU A 288 -13.07 -24.32 -15.19
N ARG A 289 -14.04 -25.03 -14.61
CA ARG A 289 -15.43 -24.61 -14.51
C ARG A 289 -15.94 -24.74 -13.08
N GLY A 290 -17.14 -24.23 -12.83
CA GLY A 290 -17.77 -24.22 -11.52
C GLY A 290 -17.37 -23.02 -10.67
N LYS A 291 -17.66 -23.11 -9.37
CA LYS A 291 -17.37 -22.05 -8.41
C LYS A 291 -15.88 -22.00 -8.09
N LEU A 292 -15.31 -20.79 -8.08
CA LEU A 292 -13.94 -20.45 -7.70
C LEU A 292 -13.94 -19.55 -6.46
#